data_AF-A0A6L7FY35-F1
#
_entry.id   AF-A0A6L7FY35-F1
#
_cell.length_a   1.000
_cell.length_b   1.000
_cell.length_c   1.000
_cell.angle_alpha   90.00
_cell.angle_beta   90.00
_cell.angle_gamma   90.00
#
_symmetry.space_group_name_H-M   'P 1'
#
loop_
_entity.id
_entity.type
_entity.pdbx_description
1 polymer ?
#
loop_
_entity_poly.entity_id
_entity_poly.type
_entity_poly.pdbx_seq_one_letter_code
_entity_poly.pdbx_strand_id
1 'polypeptide(L)'
;MMALLAGTGWRLLTSRIGLAVMLCGGLWVWHLQDRRAAVETARQGYVRQMQLDAAEAELTEIKRRAAASDAASRVLQERLQASEGDAQRFAAELEAYGNETTVNADCSVDADLLRLLRGR
;
A
#
# COMPACT_ATOMS: atom_id res chain seq x y z
N MET A 1 -59.22 24.47 31.50
CA MET A 1 -59.16 23.44 30.44
C MET A 1 -57.94 22.52 30.56
N MET A 2 -56.73 23.02 30.86
CA MET A 2 -55.52 22.17 31.07
C MET A 2 -55.61 21.24 32.30
N ALA A 3 -56.21 21.67 33.41
CA ALA A 3 -56.32 20.84 34.63
C ALA A 3 -57.32 19.66 34.49
N LEU A 4 -58.35 19.82 33.66
CA LEU A 4 -59.32 18.75 33.38
C LEU A 4 -58.70 17.65 32.52
N LEU A 5 -57.82 18.00 31.57
CA LEU A 5 -57.06 17.05 30.75
C LEU A 5 -56.02 16.27 31.58
N ALA A 6 -55.42 16.91 32.58
CA ALA A 6 -54.50 16.26 33.51
C ALA A 6 -55.21 15.22 34.41
N GLY A 7 -56.41 15.55 34.91
CA GLY A 7 -57.21 14.66 35.76
C GLY A 7 -57.82 13.45 35.01
N THR A 8 -58.28 13.64 33.77
CA THR A 8 -58.72 12.53 32.91
C THR A 8 -57.55 11.70 32.41
N GLY A 9 -56.41 12.32 32.11
CA GLY A 9 -55.16 11.62 31.82
C GLY A 9 -54.75 10.68 32.96
N TRP A 10 -54.76 11.15 34.21
CA TRP A 10 -54.41 10.35 35.38
C TRP A 10 -55.36 9.16 35.62
N ARG A 11 -56.66 9.34 35.38
CA ARG A 11 -57.66 8.25 35.45
C ARG A 11 -57.58 7.27 34.29
N LEU A 12 -57.20 7.73 33.08
CA LEU A 12 -56.96 6.87 31.93
C LEU A 12 -55.69 6.02 32.14
N LEU A 13 -54.61 6.62 32.63
CA LEU A 13 -53.35 5.96 33.00
C LEU A 13 -53.52 4.87 34.07
N THR A 14 -54.46 5.05 34.99
CA THR A 14 -54.75 4.08 36.07
C THR A 14 -55.86 3.07 35.71
N SER A 15 -56.51 3.24 34.56
CA SER A 15 -57.49 2.28 34.04
C SER A 15 -56.81 1.08 33.38
N ARG A 16 -57.45 -0.09 33.42
CA ARG A 16 -56.96 -1.31 32.74
C ARG A 16 -56.72 -1.09 31.24
N ILE A 17 -57.48 -0.21 30.61
CA ILE A 17 -57.38 0.13 29.19
C ILE A 17 -56.13 0.98 28.92
N GLY A 18 -55.85 2.01 29.73
CA GLY A 18 -54.65 2.83 29.56
C GLY A 18 -53.37 2.04 29.82
N LEU A 19 -53.38 1.13 30.78
CA LEU A 19 -52.28 0.20 31.05
C LEU A 19 -52.03 -0.74 29.86
N ALA A 20 -53.09 -1.27 29.24
CA ALA A 20 -52.99 -2.08 28.04
C ALA A 20 -52.41 -1.30 26.85
N VAL A 21 -52.84 -0.04 26.64
CA VAL A 21 -52.31 0.82 25.58
C VAL A 21 -50.84 1.15 25.82
N MET A 22 -50.43 1.44 27.06
CA MET A 22 -49.02 1.67 27.40
C MET A 22 -48.17 0.42 27.15
N LEU A 23 -48.65 -0.76 27.55
CA LEU A 23 -47.94 -2.02 27.29
C LEU A 23 -47.82 -2.30 25.80
N CYS A 24 -48.90 -2.16 25.03
CA CYS A 24 -48.87 -2.32 23.58
C CYS A 24 -47.96 -1.29 22.90
N GLY A 25 -48.01 -0.03 23.32
CA GLY A 25 -47.13 1.02 22.81
C GLY A 25 -45.65 0.77 23.14
N GLY A 26 -45.36 0.34 24.37
CA GLY A 26 -44.01 -0.04 24.78
C GLY A 26 -43.47 -1.23 23.99
N LEU A 27 -44.27 -2.29 23.84
CA LEU A 27 -43.92 -3.45 23.01
C LEU A 27 -43.74 -3.08 21.53
N TRP A 28 -44.55 -2.17 21.01
CA TRP A 28 -44.43 -1.67 19.64
C TRP A 28 -43.14 -0.89 19.42
N VAL A 29 -42.81 0.04 20.33
CA VAL A 29 -41.55 0.80 20.28
C VAL A 29 -40.36 -0.15 20.40
N TRP A 30 -40.42 -1.12 21.32
CA TRP A 30 -39.41 -2.16 21.46
C TRP A 30 -39.21 -2.95 20.16
N HIS A 31 -40.30 -3.41 19.53
CA HIS A 31 -40.25 -4.15 18.28
C HIS A 31 -39.62 -3.32 17.15
N LEU A 32 -39.95 -2.03 17.07
CA LEU A 32 -39.38 -1.15 16.05
C LEU A 32 -37.87 -0.91 16.28
N GLN A 33 -37.46 -0.79 17.54
CA GLN A 33 -36.05 -0.67 17.93
C GLN A 33 -35.27 -1.95 17.57
N ASP A 34 -35.83 -3.12 17.89
CA ASP A 34 -35.25 -4.42 17.59
C ASP A 34 -35.07 -4.63 16.08
N ARG A 35 -36.10 -4.33 15.28
CA ARG A 35 -35.99 -4.37 13.81
C ARG A 35 -34.91 -3.45 13.27
N ARG A 36 -34.81 -2.22 13.80
CA ARG A 36 -33.77 -1.27 13.38
C ARG A 36 -32.38 -1.79 13.73
N ALA A 37 -32.19 -2.33 14.93
CA ALA A 37 -30.93 -2.91 15.36
C ALA A 37 -30.53 -4.11 14.49
N ALA A 38 -31.48 -4.98 14.13
CA ALA A 38 -31.23 -6.12 13.26
C ALA A 38 -30.77 -5.70 11.85
N VAL A 39 -31.43 -4.70 11.26
CA VAL A 39 -31.06 -4.16 9.93
C VAL A 39 -29.69 -3.50 9.98
N GLU A 40 -29.42 -2.70 11.01
CA GLU A 40 -28.13 -2.03 11.15
C GLU A 40 -26.99 -3.02 11.37
N THR A 41 -27.22 -4.07 12.17
CA THR A 41 -26.24 -5.15 12.36
C THR A 41 -25.96 -5.90 11.06
N ALA A 42 -27.01 -6.24 10.30
CA ALA A 42 -26.85 -6.88 8.99
C ALA A 42 -26.07 -5.99 8.03
N ARG A 43 -26.42 -4.69 7.96
CA ARG A 43 -25.71 -3.71 7.12
C ARG A 43 -24.24 -3.60 7.51
N GLN A 44 -23.93 -3.51 8.80
CA GLN A 44 -22.55 -3.45 9.29
C GLN A 44 -21.79 -4.73 8.93
N GLY A 45 -22.43 -5.89 9.01
CA GLY A 45 -21.88 -7.16 8.54
C GLY A 45 -21.46 -7.09 7.07
N TYR A 46 -22.36 -6.66 6.18
CA TYR A 46 -22.06 -6.51 4.75
C TYR A 46 -20.95 -5.50 4.46
N VAL A 47 -20.95 -4.35 5.14
CA VAL A 47 -19.91 -3.32 4.95
C VAL A 47 -18.56 -3.86 5.39
N ARG A 48 -18.48 -4.54 6.55
CA ARG A 48 -17.23 -5.14 7.02
C ARG A 48 -16.71 -6.20 6.04
N GLN A 49 -17.60 -7.03 5.49
CA GLN A 49 -17.21 -8.03 4.50
C GLN A 49 -16.67 -7.38 3.22
N MET A 50 -17.37 -6.37 2.69
CA MET A 50 -16.87 -5.61 1.54
C MET A 50 -15.53 -4.92 1.80
N GLN A 51 -15.32 -4.38 3.00
CA GLN A 51 -14.05 -3.77 3.39
C GLN A 51 -12.92 -4.80 3.47
N LEU A 52 -13.20 -6.00 3.98
CA LEU A 52 -12.24 -7.10 4.00
C LEU A 52 -11.88 -7.57 2.59
N ASP A 53 -12.89 -7.79 1.74
CA ASP A 53 -12.68 -8.21 0.35
C ASP A 53 -11.86 -7.16 -0.43
N ALA A 54 -12.16 -5.87 -0.23
CA ALA A 54 -11.41 -4.77 -0.85
C ALA A 54 -9.97 -4.71 -0.35
N ALA A 55 -9.74 -4.85 0.96
CA ALA A 55 -8.40 -4.86 1.54
C ALA A 55 -7.59 -6.08 1.07
N GLU A 56 -8.21 -7.25 0.93
CA GLU A 56 -7.57 -8.46 0.42
C GLU A 56 -7.19 -8.33 -1.05
N ALA A 57 -8.05 -7.71 -1.87
CA ALA A 57 -7.76 -7.40 -3.26
C ALA A 57 -6.58 -6.42 -3.39
N GLU A 58 -6.56 -5.36 -2.59
CA GLU A 58 -5.46 -4.38 -2.58
C GLU A 58 -4.14 -5.03 -2.15
N LEU A 59 -4.17 -5.86 -1.11
CA LEU A 59 -3.00 -6.57 -0.61
C LEU A 59 -2.46 -7.56 -1.65
N THR A 60 -3.34 -8.23 -2.39
CA THR A 60 -2.96 -9.15 -3.49
C THR A 60 -2.25 -8.39 -4.61
N GLU A 61 -2.78 -7.24 -5.00
CA GLU A 61 -2.17 -6.42 -6.05
C GLU A 61 -0.81 -5.84 -5.61
N ILE A 62 -0.70 -5.39 -4.36
CA ILE A 62 0.58 -4.93 -3.79
C ILE A 62 1.61 -6.06 -3.81
N LYS A 63 1.23 -7.27 -3.36
CA LYS A 63 2.14 -8.44 -3.40
C LYS A 63 2.58 -8.77 -4.81
N ARG A 64 1.68 -8.71 -5.79
CA ARG A 64 2.00 -8.94 -7.20
C ARG A 64 3.03 -7.94 -7.71
N ARG A 65 2.85 -6.65 -7.39
CA ARG A 65 3.79 -5.59 -7.76
C ARG A 65 5.14 -5.73 -7.06
N ALA A 66 5.14 -6.09 -5.79
CA ALA A 66 6.37 -6.35 -5.02
C ALA A 66 7.17 -7.49 -5.65
N ALA A 67 6.52 -8.61 -6.00
CA ALA A 67 7.19 -9.74 -6.66
C ALA A 67 7.78 -9.36 -8.02
N ALA A 68 7.07 -8.56 -8.82
CA ALA A 68 7.57 -8.06 -10.09
C ALA A 68 8.77 -7.11 -9.91
N SER A 69 8.71 -6.23 -8.89
CA SER A 69 9.81 -5.34 -8.53
C SER A 69 11.04 -6.12 -8.09
N ASP A 70 10.88 -7.11 -7.22
CA ASP A 70 11.98 -7.95 -6.73
C ASP A 70 12.66 -8.70 -7.88
N ALA A 71 11.88 -9.25 -8.81
CA ALA A 71 12.41 -9.90 -10.00
C ALA A 71 13.23 -8.93 -10.87
N ALA A 72 12.71 -7.72 -11.11
CA ALA A 72 13.42 -6.69 -11.85
C ALA A 72 14.71 -6.24 -11.14
N SER A 73 14.67 -6.09 -9.81
CA SER A 73 15.83 -5.74 -9.00
C SER A 73 16.92 -6.80 -9.06
N ARG A 74 16.56 -8.09 -9.04
CA ARG A 74 17.54 -9.19 -9.20
C ARG A 74 18.23 -9.14 -10.56
N VAL A 75 17.46 -8.99 -11.63
CA VAL A 75 18.03 -8.86 -12.99
C VAL A 75 18.94 -7.64 -13.09
N LEU A 76 18.58 -6.52 -12.46
CA LEU A 76 19.42 -5.33 -12.44
C LEU A 76 20.73 -5.58 -11.68
N GLN A 77 20.68 -6.25 -10.53
CA GLN A 77 21.86 -6.61 -9.75
C GLN A 77 22.80 -7.54 -10.51
N GLU A 78 22.27 -8.55 -11.20
CA GLU A 78 23.07 -9.44 -12.06
C GLU A 78 23.79 -8.66 -13.17
N ARG A 79 23.11 -7.71 -13.81
CA ARG A 79 23.70 -6.85 -14.84
C ARG A 79 24.77 -5.92 -14.29
N LEU A 80 24.55 -5.36 -13.09
CA LEU A 80 25.56 -4.52 -12.43
C LEU A 80 26.82 -5.32 -12.12
N GLN A 81 26.68 -6.52 -11.56
CA GLN A 81 27.83 -7.39 -11.28
C GLN A 81 28.59 -7.77 -12.55
N ALA A 82 27.89 -8.10 -13.63
CA ALA A 82 28.52 -8.38 -14.92
C ALA A 82 29.27 -7.16 -15.45
N SER A 83 28.63 -5.98 -15.43
CA SER A 83 29.25 -4.72 -15.87
C SER A 83 30.47 -4.32 -15.03
N GLU A 84 30.44 -4.55 -13.72
CA GLU A 84 31.57 -4.30 -12.84
C GLU A 84 32.74 -5.24 -13.15
N GLY A 85 32.45 -6.52 -13.39
CA GLY A 85 33.46 -7.50 -13.81
C GLY A 85 34.11 -7.14 -15.15
N ASP A 86 33.30 -6.71 -16.12
CA ASP A 86 33.80 -6.24 -17.41
C ASP A 86 34.66 -4.97 -17.25
N ALA A 87 34.23 -4.01 -16.45
CA ALA A 87 35.00 -2.80 -16.16
C ALA A 87 36.35 -3.11 -15.52
N GLN A 88 36.40 -4.05 -14.58
CA GLN A 88 37.66 -4.51 -13.96
C GLN A 88 38.56 -5.21 -14.97
N ARG A 89 38.00 -6.05 -15.85
CA ARG A 89 38.76 -6.71 -16.92
C ARG A 89 39.35 -5.68 -17.89
N PHE A 90 38.56 -4.72 -18.34
CA PHE A 90 39.05 -3.65 -19.22
C PHE A 90 40.11 -2.79 -18.56
N ALA A 91 39.95 -2.46 -17.27
CA ALA A 91 40.96 -1.72 -16.52
C ALA A 91 42.30 -2.48 -16.46
N ALA A 92 42.25 -3.78 -16.19
CA ALA A 92 43.44 -4.63 -16.16
C ALA A 92 44.11 -4.76 -17.55
N GLU A 93 43.31 -4.87 -18.62
CA GLU A 93 43.82 -4.91 -20.00
C GLU A 93 44.48 -3.58 -20.41
N LEU A 94 43.87 -2.44 -20.04
CA LEU A 94 44.43 -1.11 -20.25
C LEU A 94 45.75 -0.92 -19.49
N GLU A 95 45.83 -1.40 -18.25
CA GLU A 95 47.05 -1.34 -17.45
C GLU A 95 48.16 -2.22 -18.06
N ALA A 96 47.81 -3.44 -18.50
CA ALA A 96 48.75 -4.32 -19.19
C ALA A 96 49.28 -3.69 -20.49
N TYR A 97 48.38 -3.14 -21.31
CA TYR A 97 48.76 -2.44 -22.53
C TYR A 97 49.65 -1.23 -22.26
N GLY A 98 49.35 -0.45 -21.22
CA GLY A 98 50.17 0.69 -20.78
C GLY A 98 51.58 0.27 -20.36
N ASN A 99 51.72 -0.88 -19.68
CA ASN A 99 53.01 -1.42 -19.25
C ASN A 99 53.85 -2.01 -20.40
N GLU A 100 53.19 -2.58 -21.41
CA GLU A 100 53.86 -3.21 -22.57
C GLU A 100 54.21 -2.21 -23.68
N THR A 101 53.58 -1.02 -23.68
CA THR A 101 53.83 0.00 -24.70
C THR A 101 55.03 0.87 -24.35
N THR A 102 55.91 1.11 -25.32
CA THR A 102 57.07 2.04 -25.18
C THR A 102 56.70 3.51 -25.36
N VAL A 103 55.42 3.80 -25.61
CA VAL A 103 54.87 5.15 -25.76
C VAL A 103 54.54 5.70 -24.37
N ASN A 104 54.99 6.92 -24.07
CA ASN A 104 54.75 7.57 -22.78
C ASN A 104 53.25 7.68 -22.47
N ALA A 105 52.83 7.18 -21.30
CA ALA A 105 51.44 7.15 -20.84
C ALA A 105 50.78 8.54 -20.76
N ASP A 106 51.57 9.60 -20.54
CA ASP A 106 51.09 10.99 -20.55
C ASP A 106 50.73 11.50 -21.96
N CYS A 107 50.79 10.63 -22.98
CA CYS A 107 50.61 10.96 -24.39
C CYS A 107 51.51 12.12 -24.85
N SER A 108 52.68 12.26 -24.21
CA SER A 108 53.66 13.28 -24.53
C SER A 108 54.78 12.69 -25.39
N VAL A 109 55.27 13.50 -26.34
CA VAL A 109 56.34 13.06 -27.25
C VAL A 109 57.68 13.19 -26.52
N ASP A 110 58.21 12.05 -26.08
CA ASP A 110 59.56 11.92 -25.54
C ASP A 110 60.61 12.37 -26.58
N ALA A 111 61.70 12.98 -26.12
CA ALA A 111 62.88 13.31 -26.92
C ALA A 111 63.40 12.11 -27.74
N ASP A 112 63.35 10.88 -27.23
CA ASP A 112 63.76 9.67 -27.94
C ASP A 112 62.80 9.29 -29.08
N LEU A 113 61.48 9.43 -28.86
CA LEU A 113 60.46 9.25 -29.90
C LEU A 113 60.55 10.35 -30.97
N LEU A 114 60.82 11.58 -30.55
CA LEU A 114 61.04 12.73 -31.43
C LEU A 114 62.31 12.55 -32.27
N ARG A 115 63.34 11.90 -31.72
CA ARG A 115 64.57 11.51 -32.44
C ARG A 115 64.31 10.42 -33.48
N LEU A 116 63.48 9.43 -33.14
CA LEU A 116 63.06 8.34 -34.04
C LEU A 116 62.21 8.86 -35.21
N LEU A 117 61.25 9.75 -34.94
CA LEU A 117 60.38 10.37 -35.95
C LEU A 117 61.10 11.37 -36.85
N ARG A 118 62.14 12.06 -36.33
CA ARG A 118 62.97 12.98 -37.12
C ARG A 118 63.88 12.25 -38.11
N GLY A 119 63.89 10.91 -38.08
CA GLY A 119 64.73 10.07 -38.93
C GLY A 119 66.15 10.02 -38.40
N ARG A 120 66.76 8.83 -38.52
CA ARG A 120 68.16 8.56 -38.19
C ARG A 120 69.11 9.61 -38.75
#